data_AF-A0A507EX39-F1
#
_entry.id   AF-A0A507EX39-F1
#
_cell.length_a   1.000
_cell.length_b   1.000
_cell.length_c   1.000
_cell.angle_alpha   90.00
_cell.angle_beta   90.00
_cell.angle_gamma   90.00
#
_symmetry.space_group_name_H-M   'P 1'
#
loop_
_entity.id
_entity.type
_entity.pdbx_description
1 polymer ?
#
loop_
_entity_poly.entity_id
_entity_poly.type
_entity_poly.pdbx_seq_one_letter_code
_entity_poly.pdbx_strand_id
1 'polypeptide(L)'
;MSSQEELADALIQQRGREAELDLEVRGLRRTIEVLKNKNASLPNPPEGHTQKIQVLEAAVKDLQRELRRQESEHDEIIERTLSTLRRGSSGSVGGKDLGGGEGGDRK
;
A
#
# COMPACT_ATOMS: atom_id res chain seq x y z
N MET A 1 -24.56 0.37 -2.46
CA MET A 1 -23.14 0.07 -2.29
C MET A 1 -22.87 0.10 -0.81
N SER A 2 -22.40 -1.01 -0.24
CA SER A 2 -22.08 -1.06 1.19
C SER A 2 -20.72 -0.40 1.42
N SER A 3 -20.48 0.17 2.60
CA SER A 3 -19.19 0.78 2.98
C SER A 3 -18.00 -0.18 2.89
N GLN A 4 -18.25 -1.50 2.81
CA GLN A 4 -17.23 -2.52 2.61
C GLN A 4 -16.76 -2.63 1.16
N GLU A 5 -17.66 -2.43 0.19
CA GLU A 5 -17.33 -2.48 -1.24
C GLU A 5 -16.49 -1.27 -1.62
N GLU A 6 -16.86 -0.07 -1.15
CA GLU A 6 -16.09 1.16 -1.37
C GLU A 6 -14.68 1.09 -0.77
N LEU A 7 -14.54 0.45 0.41
CA LEU A 7 -13.24 0.21 1.03
C LEU A 7 -12.41 -0.78 0.21
N ALA A 8 -12.99 -1.89 -0.24
CA ALA A 8 -12.28 -2.88 -1.04
C ALA A 8 -11.74 -2.25 -2.34
N ASP A 9 -12.55 -1.43 -3.01
CA ASP A 9 -12.15 -0.71 -4.22
C ASP A 9 -11.02 0.29 -3.95
N ALA A 10 -11.10 1.05 -2.85
CA ALA A 10 -10.05 1.97 -2.44
C ALA A 10 -8.71 1.25 -2.21
N LEU A 11 -8.74 0.08 -1.55
CA LEU A 11 -7.54 -0.73 -1.32
C LEU A 11 -6.95 -1.26 -2.63
N ILE A 12 -7.79 -1.72 -3.56
CA ILE A 12 -7.33 -2.17 -4.88
C ILE A 12 -6.66 -1.03 -5.65
N GLN A 13 -7.29 0.16 -5.66
CA GLN A 13 -6.71 1.34 -6.32
C GLN A 13 -5.37 1.75 -5.70
N GLN A 14 -5.27 1.71 -4.37
CA GLN A 14 -4.05 2.03 -3.64
C GLN A 14 -2.91 1.05 -3.99
N ARG A 15 -3.18 -0.26 -4.02
CA ARG A 15 -2.21 -1.28 -4.46
C ARG A 15 -1.78 -1.10 -5.91
N GLY A 16 -2.73 -0.72 -6.78
CA GLY A 16 -2.43 -0.41 -8.18
C GLY A 16 -1.42 0.74 -8.29
N ARG A 17 -1.62 1.82 -7.54
CA ARG A 17 -0.69 2.97 -7.51
C ARG A 17 0.68 2.61 -6.94
N GLU A 18 0.74 1.83 -5.87
CA GLU A 18 2.01 1.34 -5.31
C GLU A 18 2.81 0.53 -6.34
N ALA A 19 2.14 -0.36 -7.07
CA ALA A 19 2.77 -1.15 -8.12
C ALA A 19 3.29 -0.28 -9.27
N GLU A 20 2.54 0.74 -9.68
CA GLU A 20 2.99 1.72 -10.69
C GLU A 20 4.23 2.49 -10.23
N LEU A 21 4.25 2.95 -8.97
CA LEU A 21 5.40 3.64 -8.39
C LEU A 21 6.64 2.73 -8.27
N ASP A 22 6.47 1.46 -7.89
CA ASP A 22 7.59 0.51 -7.86
C ASP A 22 8.17 0.29 -9.26
N LEU A 23 7.32 0.18 -10.28
CA LEU A 23 7.76 0.10 -11.68
C LEU A 23 8.53 1.36 -12.11
N GLU A 24 8.06 2.54 -11.71
CA GLU A 24 8.74 3.81 -12.00
C GLU A 24 10.12 3.88 -11.33
N VAL A 25 10.22 3.54 -10.04
CA VAL A 25 11.50 3.47 -9.31
C VAL A 25 12.46 2.49 -9.99
N ARG A 26 11.99 1.30 -10.41
CA ARG A 26 12.81 0.36 -11.17
C ARG A 26 13.24 0.91 -12.54
N GLY A 27 12.38 1.70 -13.19
CA GLY A 27 12.71 2.42 -14.42
C GLY A 27 13.83 3.43 -14.21
N LEU A 28 13.72 4.28 -13.17
CA LEU A 28 14.73 5.26 -12.80
C LEU A 28 16.08 4.61 -12.48
N ARG A 29 16.09 3.49 -11.75
CA ARG A 29 17.31 2.72 -11.46
C ARG A 29 18.01 2.25 -12.73
N ARG A 30 17.26 1.69 -13.69
CA ARG A 30 17.81 1.27 -15.00
C ARG A 30 18.37 2.47 -15.78
N THR A 31 17.67 3.60 -15.78
CA THR A 31 18.15 4.83 -16.42
C THR A 31 19.46 5.32 -15.80
N ILE A 32 19.58 5.31 -14.47
CA ILE A 32 20.83 5.67 -13.77
C ILE A 32 21.96 4.72 -14.14
N GLU A 33 21.70 3.41 -14.21
CA GLU A 33 22.69 2.43 -14.64
C GLU A 33 23.19 2.70 -16.08
N VAL A 34 22.28 3.02 -17.00
CA VAL A 34 22.63 3.43 -18.36
C VAL A 34 23.49 4.71 -18.34
N LEU A 35 23.13 5.70 -17.52
CA LEU A 35 23.92 6.94 -17.39
C LEU A 35 25.31 6.66 -16.81
N LYS A 36 25.44 5.78 -15.81
CA LYS A 36 26.72 5.34 -15.25
C LYS A 36 27.60 4.71 -16.32
N ASN A 37 27.06 3.77 -17.08
CA ASN A 37 27.79 3.07 -18.13
C ASN A 37 28.22 4.03 -19.25
N LYS A 38 27.32 4.93 -19.68
CA LYS A 38 27.64 5.95 -20.68
C LYS A 38 28.73 6.90 -20.19
N ASN A 39 28.65 7.37 -18.94
CA ASN A 39 29.66 8.26 -18.39
C ASN A 39 31.01 7.54 -18.25
N ALA A 40 31.02 6.29 -17.76
CA ALA A 40 32.24 5.49 -17.64
C ALA A 40 32.90 5.14 -19.00
N SER A 41 32.13 5.12 -20.08
CA SER A 41 32.66 4.89 -21.43
C SER A 41 33.39 6.10 -22.03
N LEU A 42 33.28 7.28 -21.41
CA LEU A 42 33.99 8.47 -21.86
C LEU A 42 35.46 8.38 -21.45
N PRO A 43 36.42 8.74 -22.33
CA PRO A 43 37.85 8.68 -22.00
C PRO A 43 38.24 9.67 -20.89
N ASN A 44 37.51 10.78 -20.75
CA ASN A 44 37.61 11.74 -19.65
C ASN A 44 36.19 12.16 -19.23
N PRO A 45 35.54 11.41 -18.33
CA PRO A 45 34.18 11.71 -17.90
C PRO A 45 34.13 13.07 -17.18
N PRO A 46 33.23 13.99 -17.57
CA PRO A 46 33.07 15.26 -16.88
C PRO A 46 32.67 15.03 -15.42
N GLU A 47 33.39 15.66 -14.49
CA GLU A 47 33.12 15.52 -13.05
C GLU A 47 31.66 15.89 -12.70
N GLY A 48 31.12 16.92 -13.37
CA GLY A 48 29.72 17.32 -13.20
C GLY A 48 28.71 16.25 -13.62
N HIS A 49 29.04 15.36 -14.57
CA HIS A 49 28.18 14.21 -14.89
C HIS A 49 28.24 13.17 -13.78
N THR A 50 29.43 12.87 -13.27
CA THR A 50 29.62 11.94 -12.16
C THR A 50 28.86 12.40 -10.92
N GLN A 51 28.96 13.67 -10.54
CA GLN A 51 28.24 14.25 -9.40
C GLN A 51 26.72 14.18 -9.60
N LYS A 52 26.21 14.55 -10.79
CA LYS A 52 24.78 14.47 -11.11
C LYS A 52 24.26 13.03 -11.01
N ILE A 53 25.01 12.06 -11.53
CA ILE A 53 24.64 10.64 -11.44
C ILE A 53 24.57 10.18 -9.97
N GLN A 54 25.52 10.60 -9.12
CA GLN A 54 25.50 10.27 -7.69
C GLN A 54 24.29 10.87 -6.98
N VAL A 55 23.93 12.13 -7.28
CA VAL A 55 22.74 12.78 -6.73
C VAL A 55 21.46 12.04 -7.15
N LEU A 56 21.35 11.68 -8.43
CA LEU A 56 20.21 10.89 -8.93
C LEU A 56 20.15 9.51 -8.26
N GLU A 57 21.29 8.85 -8.05
CA GLU A 57 21.35 7.55 -7.36
C GLU A 57 20.90 7.66 -5.90
N ALA A 58 21.29 8.72 -5.20
CA ALA A 58 20.82 8.99 -3.85
C ALA A 58 19.31 9.25 -3.81
N ALA A 59 18.81 10.12 -4.69
CA ALA A 59 17.37 10.44 -4.76
C ALA A 59 16.51 9.20 -5.05
N VAL A 60 16.94 8.32 -5.95
CA VAL A 60 16.20 7.08 -6.25
C VAL A 60 16.26 6.09 -5.09
N LYS A 61 17.35 6.03 -4.33
CA LYS A 61 17.41 5.24 -3.08
C LYS A 61 16.45 5.79 -2.03
N ASP A 62 16.31 7.11 -1.94
CA ASP A 62 15.37 7.75 -1.01
C ASP A 62 13.92 7.46 -1.41
N LEU A 63 13.58 7.60 -2.69
CA LEU A 63 12.27 7.23 -3.22
C LEU A 63 11.94 5.76 -2.95
N GLN A 64 12.90 4.85 -3.16
CA GLN A 64 12.71 3.43 -2.90
C GLN A 64 12.47 3.14 -1.40
N ARG A 65 13.16 3.86 -0.51
CA ARG A 65 12.95 3.72 0.94
C ARG A 65 11.58 4.24 1.36
N GLU A 66 11.19 5.39 0.83
CA GLU A 66 9.90 6.01 1.12
C GLU A 66 8.74 5.16 0.61
N LEU A 67 8.85 4.60 -0.61
CA LEU A 67 7.84 3.69 -1.15
C LEU A 67 7.64 2.47 -0.24
N ARG A 68 8.72 1.83 0.21
CA ARG A 68 8.64 0.68 1.14
C ARG A 68 8.02 1.05 2.47
N ARG A 69 8.32 2.25 2.99
CA ARG A 69 7.73 2.77 4.22
C ARG A 69 6.22 2.91 4.05
N GLN A 70 5.78 3.53 2.96
CA GLN A 70 4.36 3.71 2.66
C GLN A 70 3.64 2.38 2.46
N GLU A 71 4.20 1.45 1.68
CA GLU A 71 3.65 0.10 1.50
C GLU A 71 3.46 -0.60 2.86
N SER A 72 4.44 -0.50 3.76
CA SER A 72 4.35 -1.11 5.10
C SER A 72 3.26 -0.44 5.97
N GLU A 73 3.19 0.89 5.96
CA GLU A 73 2.16 1.62 6.71
C GLU A 73 0.75 1.32 6.20
N HIS A 74 0.62 1.17 4.88
CA HIS A 74 -0.61 0.79 4.24
C HIS A 74 -1.02 -0.64 4.56
N ASP A 75 -0.07 -1.59 4.58
CA ASP A 75 -0.29 -2.96 5.04
C ASP A 75 -0.86 -3.00 6.46
N GLU A 76 -0.26 -2.24 7.38
CA GLU A 76 -0.74 -2.14 8.77
C GLU A 76 -2.16 -1.57 8.86
N ILE A 77 -2.46 -0.53 8.08
CA ILE A 77 -3.81 0.07 8.04
C ILE A 77 -4.82 -0.93 7.50
N ILE A 78 -4.47 -1.67 6.44
CA ILE A 78 -5.30 -2.72 5.85
C ILE A 78 -5.59 -3.80 6.89
N GLU A 79 -4.56 -4.32 7.56
CA GLU A 79 -4.73 -5.36 8.59
C GLU A 79 -5.61 -4.88 9.75
N ARG A 80 -5.39 -3.67 10.26
CA ARG A 80 -6.24 -3.10 11.33
C ARG A 80 -7.69 -2.95 10.87
N THR A 81 -7.90 -2.47 9.65
CA THR A 81 -9.25 -2.25 9.11
C THR A 81 -9.99 -3.57 8.90
N LEU A 82 -9.34 -4.56 8.29
CA LEU A 82 -9.89 -5.92 8.12
C LEU A 82 -10.19 -6.59 9.46
N SER A 83 -9.31 -6.43 10.46
CA SER A 83 -9.54 -6.98 11.80
C SER A 83 -10.72 -6.33 12.52
N THR A 84 -10.96 -5.03 12.29
CA THR A 84 -12.09 -4.29 12.87
C THR A 84 -13.40 -4.71 12.22
N LEU A 85 -13.42 -4.86 10.90
CA LEU A 85 -14.56 -5.38 10.15
C LEU A 85 -14.94 -6.79 10.59
N ARG A 86 -13.96 -7.69 10.76
CA ARG A 86 -14.20 -9.08 11.23
C ARG A 86 -14.75 -9.15 12.66
N ARG A 87 -14.35 -8.21 13.53
CA ARG A 87 -14.86 -8.11 14.91
C ARG A 87 -16.25 -7.49 14.97
N GLY A 88 -16.51 -6.45 14.18
CA GLY A 88 -17.83 -5.84 14.04
C GLY A 88 -18.87 -6.80 13.44
N SER A 89 -18.46 -7.68 12.52
CA SER A 89 -19.34 -8.71 11.94
C SER A 89 -19.61 -9.89 12.88
N SER A 90 -18.73 -10.15 13.87
CA SER A 90 -18.93 -11.21 14.88
C SER A 90 -19.77 -10.74 16.08
N GLY A 91 -20.08 -9.45 16.21
CA GLY A 91 -20.89 -8.90 17.30
C GLY A 91 -22.40 -8.90 17.06
N SER A 92 -22.88 -9.33 15.88
CA SER A 92 -24.30 -9.23 15.50
C SER A 92 -25.03 -10.59 15.42
N VAL A 93 -24.54 -11.62 16.10
CA VAL A 93 -25.23 -12.92 16.21
C VAL A 93 -25.09 -13.44 17.64
N GLY A 94 -26.03 -13.09 18.53
CA GLY A 94 -26.00 -13.59 19.91
C GLY A 94 -27.00 -12.93 20.85
N GLY A 95 -28.29 -13.02 20.54
CA GLY A 95 -29.38 -12.62 21.42
C GLY A 95 -30.64 -13.43 21.14
N LYS A 96 -30.53 -14.76 21.21
CA LYS A 96 -31.67 -15.66 21.35
C LYS A 96 -32.00 -15.71 22.84
N ASP A 97 -33.25 -15.38 23.19
CA ASP A 97 -34.04 -15.92 24.32
C ASP A 97 -35.00 -14.88 24.93
N LEU A 98 -36.23 -14.84 24.42
CA LEU A 98 -37.43 -14.73 25.25
C LEU A 98 -38.49 -15.66 24.67
N GLY A 99 -38.31 -16.95 24.95
CA GLY A 99 -39.45 -17.85 25.10
C GLY A 99 -40.21 -17.42 26.36
N GLY A 100 -41.46 -16.98 26.15
CA GLY A 100 -42.42 -16.71 27.22
C GLY A 100 -43.78 -17.27 26.77
N GLY A 101 -43.87 -18.60 26.74
CA GLY A 101 -45.16 -19.28 26.65
C GLY A 101 -45.74 -19.43 28.05
N GLU A 102 -46.82 -18.70 28.32
CA GLU A 102 -47.88 -18.97 29.30
C GLU A 102 -49.00 -18.01 28.86
N GLY A 103 -50.17 -18.42 28.38
CA GLY A 103 -51.06 -19.40 28.96
C GLY A 103 -52.24 -18.65 29.59
N GLY A 104 -53.45 -18.87 29.09
CA GLY A 104 -54.67 -18.68 29.89
C GLY A 104 -55.67 -17.64 29.39
N ASP A 105 -56.71 -18.15 28.75
CA ASP A 105 -58.09 -17.68 28.83
C ASP A 105 -58.42 -16.81 30.06
N ARG A 106 -59.05 -15.65 29.86
CA ARG A 106 -60.17 -15.20 30.71
C ARG A 106 -61.24 -14.47 29.89
N LYS A 107 -62.43 -15.07 29.97
CA LYS A 107 -63.80 -14.60 29.69
C LYS A 107 -64.02 -13.11 29.49
#